data_AF-A0A852WGI8-F1
#
_entry.id   AF-A0A852WGI8-F1
#
_cell.length_a   1.000
_cell.length_b   1.000
_cell.length_c   1.000
_cell.angle_alpha   90.00
_cell.angle_beta   90.00
_cell.angle_gamma   90.00
#
_symmetry.space_group_name_H-M   'P 1'
#
loop_
_entity.id
_entity.type
_entity.pdbx_description
1 polymer ?
#
loop_
_entity_poly.entity_id
_entity_poly.type
_entity_poly.pdbx_seq_one_letter_code
_entity_poly.pdbx_strand_id
1 'polypeptide(L)'
;MSTPTTPGWYDDPEDDSRLRYFDGVVWSKHTTPRSTRPVPSVTQPGQQQFPGQGHPAQYPGQGSAQPPAAGGWQQPPAAPPQGHQNPQFPGTQQPGWSAPPQHGWAQPSGPTTPDGQPLASYGQRVLAFVIDFIATSVIAGVLSLPVQLQVRDDISSTLDGVANGSATLSDVFNAAMRATADHVVALTLIALASSVLYHVLFVGFFSATPGKMALGISIRRPEAPGRVGWAIAVRRRLLQTILGLLRLSPALDILYLLGSALDLLWPAWDPRRQALHDKVAGTVVVRGRAPRR
;
A
#
# COMPACT_ATOMS: atom_id res chain seq x y z
N MET A 1 -21.38 36.70 25.45
CA MET A 1 -20.56 35.64 24.85
C MET A 1 -20.99 34.31 25.45
N SER A 2 -21.19 33.27 24.66
CA SER A 2 -21.47 31.92 25.16
C SER A 2 -20.16 31.21 25.49
N THR A 3 -19.95 30.83 26.75
CA THR A 3 -18.74 30.10 27.17
C THR A 3 -18.70 28.74 26.47
N PRO A 4 -17.60 28.38 25.77
CA PRO A 4 -17.48 27.05 25.17
C PRO A 4 -17.44 25.97 26.25
N THR A 5 -18.12 24.85 25.98
CA THR A 5 -18.23 23.69 26.90
C THR A 5 -17.53 22.43 26.38
N THR A 6 -16.91 22.51 25.21
CA THR A 6 -16.13 21.42 24.58
C THR A 6 -14.78 21.94 24.07
N PRO A 7 -13.75 21.09 23.93
CA PRO A 7 -12.46 21.52 23.39
C PRO A 7 -12.56 21.85 21.89
N GLY A 8 -12.02 23.00 21.46
CA GLY A 8 -12.20 23.48 20.09
C GLY A 8 -11.58 24.83 19.80
N TRP A 9 -11.62 25.24 18.53
CA TRP A 9 -11.31 26.59 18.09
C TRP A 9 -12.58 27.45 18.11
N TYR A 10 -12.51 28.58 18.79
CA TYR A 10 -13.60 29.54 18.93
C TYR A 10 -13.08 30.95 18.65
N ASP A 11 -13.98 31.91 18.44
CA ASP A 11 -13.60 33.32 18.32
C ASP A 11 -12.86 33.79 19.57
N ASP A 12 -11.75 34.49 19.36
CA ASP A 12 -10.91 34.98 20.45
C ASP A 12 -11.61 36.15 21.18
N PRO A 13 -11.84 36.06 22.51
CA PRO A 13 -12.53 37.11 23.27
C PRO A 13 -11.73 38.42 23.41
N GLU A 14 -10.45 38.44 23.01
CA GLU A 14 -9.56 39.62 23.09
C GLU A 14 -9.18 40.21 21.72
N ASP A 15 -9.33 39.47 20.61
CA ASP A 15 -8.99 39.91 19.25
C ASP A 15 -9.94 39.28 18.22
N ASP A 16 -10.94 40.04 17.76
CA ASP A 16 -11.98 39.53 16.86
C ASP A 16 -11.47 39.18 15.45
N SER A 17 -10.20 39.42 15.12
CA SER A 17 -9.59 38.93 13.88
C SER A 17 -9.12 37.46 13.95
N ARG A 18 -9.20 36.82 15.13
CA ARG A 18 -8.61 35.50 15.40
C ARG A 18 -9.60 34.46 15.94
N LEU A 19 -9.17 33.22 15.83
CA LEU A 19 -9.67 32.11 16.63
C LEU A 19 -8.63 31.75 17.70
N ARG A 20 -9.08 31.47 18.93
CA ARG A 20 -8.27 30.95 20.04
C ARG A 20 -8.71 29.53 20.37
N TYR A 21 -7.78 28.65 20.72
CA TYR A 21 -8.12 27.29 21.11
C TYR A 21 -8.46 27.19 22.60
N PHE A 22 -9.64 26.64 22.91
CA PHE A 22 -10.10 26.31 24.26
C PHE A 22 -9.97 24.80 24.49
N ASP A 23 -9.45 24.38 25.63
CA ASP A 23 -9.13 22.97 25.91
C ASP A 23 -10.21 22.19 26.68
N GLY A 24 -11.33 22.84 27.01
CA GLY A 24 -12.41 22.31 27.84
C GLY A 24 -12.42 22.87 29.27
N VAL A 25 -11.34 23.51 29.72
CA VAL A 25 -11.22 24.12 31.05
C VAL A 25 -10.71 25.56 30.97
N VAL A 26 -9.71 25.83 30.12
CA VAL A 26 -9.10 27.16 29.94
C VAL A 26 -8.85 27.50 28.48
N TRP A 27 -8.70 28.81 28.22
CA TRP A 27 -8.24 29.31 26.93
C TRP A 27 -6.72 29.19 26.83
N SER A 28 -6.25 28.54 25.77
CA SER A 28 -4.81 28.42 25.49
C SER A 28 -4.26 29.71 24.84
N LYS A 29 -2.94 29.88 24.88
CA LYS A 29 -2.25 30.99 24.19
C LYS A 29 -2.15 30.81 22.66
N HIS A 30 -2.66 29.71 22.12
CA HIS A 30 -2.62 29.45 20.68
C HIS A 30 -3.75 30.19 19.97
N THR A 31 -3.38 31.13 19.11
CA THR A 31 -4.29 31.86 18.22
C THR A 31 -3.95 31.59 16.76
N THR A 32 -4.95 31.68 15.88
CA THR A 32 -4.79 31.60 14.43
C THR A 32 -5.67 32.66 13.76
N PRO A 33 -5.26 33.30 12.64
CA PRO A 33 -6.10 34.25 11.94
C PRO A 33 -7.42 33.63 11.47
N ARG A 34 -8.55 34.35 11.55
CA ARG A 34 -9.85 33.85 11.08
C ARG A 34 -9.88 33.80 9.54
N SER A 35 -9.46 32.65 8.99
CA SER A 35 -9.44 32.41 7.55
C SER A 35 -10.86 32.29 6.99
N THR A 36 -11.27 33.26 6.17
CA THR A 36 -12.59 33.34 5.51
C THR A 36 -12.72 32.39 4.32
N ARG A 37 -12.54 31.09 4.58
CA ARG A 37 -12.85 30.02 3.60
C ARG A 37 -14.31 29.59 3.77
N PRO A 38 -15.15 29.58 2.72
CA PRO A 38 -16.50 29.04 2.79
C PRO A 38 -16.48 27.58 3.24
N VAL A 39 -17.13 27.28 4.36
CA VAL A 39 -17.27 25.92 4.88
C VAL A 39 -18.42 25.24 4.12
N PRO A 40 -18.23 24.04 3.54
CA PRO A 40 -19.35 23.29 2.97
C PRO A 40 -20.36 22.94 4.07
N SER A 41 -21.63 23.26 3.85
CA SER A 41 -22.70 23.04 4.83
C SER A 41 -22.77 21.57 5.25
N VAL A 42 -22.44 21.28 6.52
CA VAL A 42 -22.58 19.93 7.09
C VAL A 42 -24.06 19.71 7.39
N THR A 43 -24.74 18.94 6.54
CA THR A 43 -26.16 18.61 6.70
C THR A 43 -26.38 17.81 7.99
N GLN A 44 -26.99 18.45 9.00
CA GLN A 44 -27.35 17.79 10.25
C GLN A 44 -28.76 17.15 10.13
N PRO A 45 -29.01 15.94 10.66
CA PRO A 45 -30.23 15.21 10.30
C PRO A 45 -31.46 15.65 11.13
N GLY A 46 -32.37 16.37 10.46
CA GLY A 46 -33.78 16.45 10.82
C GLY A 46 -34.19 17.49 11.87
N GLN A 47 -35.20 18.30 11.50
CA GLN A 47 -36.44 18.59 12.25
C GLN A 47 -37.49 19.06 11.23
N GLN A 48 -38.78 18.89 11.53
CA GLN A 48 -39.90 19.21 10.63
C GLN A 48 -40.59 20.51 11.05
N GLN A 49 -40.88 21.42 10.11
CA GLN A 49 -41.87 22.49 10.33
C GLN A 49 -42.41 23.10 9.03
N PHE A 50 -43.73 23.23 8.96
CA PHE A 50 -44.57 24.06 8.06
C PHE A 50 -45.13 25.25 8.91
N PRO A 51 -45.94 26.25 8.42
CA PRO A 51 -46.70 26.34 7.15
C PRO A 51 -46.81 27.73 6.44
N GLY A 52 -47.46 27.77 5.27
CA GLY A 52 -48.22 28.93 4.73
C GLY A 52 -47.51 29.87 3.72
N GLN A 53 -48.21 30.64 2.85
CA GLN A 53 -49.64 30.61 2.44
C GLN A 53 -49.91 31.43 1.13
N GLY A 54 -50.77 30.94 0.22
CA GLY A 54 -51.38 31.69 -0.93
C GLY A 54 -50.51 31.88 -2.20
N HIS A 55 -51.04 32.09 -3.42
CA HIS A 55 -52.40 31.97 -4.01
C HIS A 55 -52.31 31.80 -5.57
N PRO A 56 -53.40 31.49 -6.34
CA PRO A 56 -53.31 30.45 -7.40
C PRO A 56 -53.69 30.82 -8.87
N ALA A 57 -53.26 29.95 -9.80
CA ALA A 57 -53.75 29.72 -11.18
C ALA A 57 -53.10 28.40 -11.73
N GLN A 58 -53.59 27.61 -12.72
CA GLN A 58 -54.92 27.41 -13.33
C GLN A 58 -54.96 26.04 -14.07
N TYR A 59 -56.12 25.61 -14.61
CA TYR A 59 -56.39 24.37 -15.38
C TYR A 59 -57.60 24.61 -16.34
N PRO A 60 -58.01 23.71 -17.29
CA PRO A 60 -57.56 22.33 -17.56
C PRO A 60 -57.25 21.99 -19.05
N GLY A 61 -56.88 20.73 -19.34
CA GLY A 61 -56.89 20.15 -20.69
C GLY A 61 -56.44 18.68 -20.74
N GLN A 62 -57.28 17.76 -21.23
CA GLN A 62 -56.95 16.33 -21.44
C GLN A 62 -56.76 16.00 -22.93
N GLY A 63 -55.91 15.01 -23.24
CA GLY A 63 -55.76 14.42 -24.58
C GLY A 63 -54.86 13.18 -24.54
N SER A 64 -55.15 12.16 -25.34
CA SER A 64 -54.49 10.84 -25.31
C SER A 64 -54.12 10.33 -26.71
N ALA A 65 -53.06 9.50 -26.82
CA ALA A 65 -52.94 8.32 -27.71
C ALA A 65 -51.48 7.92 -28.04
N GLN A 66 -51.30 6.63 -28.37
CA GLN A 66 -50.16 5.92 -28.99
C GLN A 66 -50.75 4.76 -29.83
N PRO A 67 -50.00 3.99 -30.65
CA PRO A 67 -48.62 4.13 -31.15
C PRO A 67 -48.66 4.58 -32.63
N PRO A 68 -48.21 3.90 -33.74
CA PRO A 68 -47.43 2.67 -33.96
C PRO A 68 -45.93 2.96 -34.25
N ALA A 69 -45.28 2.23 -35.18
CA ALA A 69 -43.88 2.39 -35.60
C ALA A 69 -43.63 1.85 -37.03
N ALA A 70 -42.54 2.28 -37.71
CA ALA A 70 -41.72 1.45 -38.63
C ALA A 70 -40.52 2.19 -39.30
N GLY A 71 -39.31 1.62 -39.18
CA GLY A 71 -38.23 1.64 -40.21
C GLY A 71 -37.36 2.90 -40.42
N GLY A 72 -36.07 2.70 -40.79
CA GLY A 72 -35.30 3.73 -41.54
C GLY A 72 -33.89 4.14 -41.07
N TRP A 73 -32.93 3.20 -40.99
CA TRP A 73 -31.48 3.35 -41.25
C TRP A 73 -30.64 4.62 -40.85
N GLN A 74 -29.51 4.34 -40.18
CA GLN A 74 -28.18 5.02 -40.24
C GLN A 74 -27.97 6.42 -39.62
N GLN A 75 -26.98 6.51 -38.71
CA GLN A 75 -26.28 7.73 -38.31
C GLN A 75 -24.77 7.45 -38.11
N PRO A 76 -23.85 8.26 -38.67
CA PRO A 76 -22.42 8.27 -38.31
C PRO A 76 -22.15 9.03 -37.00
N PRO A 77 -20.96 8.89 -36.38
CA PRO A 77 -20.65 9.50 -35.08
C PRO A 77 -20.43 11.01 -35.14
N ALA A 78 -20.95 11.75 -34.16
CA ALA A 78 -20.76 13.18 -34.01
C ALA A 78 -19.42 13.53 -33.33
N ALA A 79 -18.74 14.57 -33.83
CA ALA A 79 -17.53 15.13 -33.24
C ALA A 79 -17.84 16.09 -32.07
N PRO A 80 -16.90 16.32 -31.12
CA PRO A 80 -17.12 17.23 -30.00
C PRO A 80 -17.25 18.70 -30.45
N PRO A 81 -18.09 19.53 -29.80
CA PRO A 81 -18.28 20.93 -30.18
C PRO A 81 -17.02 21.79 -29.97
N GLN A 82 -16.73 22.68 -30.91
CA GLN A 82 -15.68 23.68 -30.76
C GLN A 82 -16.13 24.84 -29.85
N GLY A 83 -15.14 25.50 -29.21
CA GLY A 83 -15.37 26.58 -28.26
C GLY A 83 -16.01 27.82 -28.91
N HIS A 84 -16.89 28.49 -28.17
CA HIS A 84 -17.56 29.71 -28.64
C HIS A 84 -16.57 30.89 -28.67
N GLN A 85 -16.51 31.60 -29.79
CA GLN A 85 -15.72 32.83 -29.92
C GLN A 85 -16.51 34.01 -29.35
N ASN A 86 -15.90 34.75 -28.42
CA ASN A 86 -16.51 35.93 -27.79
C ASN A 86 -16.09 37.21 -28.56
N PRO A 87 -16.99 38.17 -28.84
CA PRO A 87 -16.64 39.38 -29.58
C PRO A 87 -15.55 40.23 -28.90
N GLN A 88 -14.62 40.73 -29.70
CA GLN A 88 -13.41 41.39 -29.23
C GLN A 88 -13.60 42.91 -29.10
N PHE A 89 -13.63 43.43 -27.87
CA PHE A 89 -13.63 44.87 -27.60
C PHE A 89 -12.18 45.42 -27.55
N PRO A 90 -11.87 46.56 -28.20
CA PRO A 90 -10.55 47.18 -28.13
C PRO A 90 -10.42 48.10 -26.90
N GLY A 91 -9.65 47.71 -25.88
CA GLY A 91 -9.39 48.55 -24.71
C GLY A 91 -8.30 48.03 -23.77
N THR A 92 -7.40 48.94 -23.37
CA THR A 92 -6.43 48.84 -22.24
C THR A 92 -5.61 47.55 -22.10
N GLN A 93 -4.33 47.61 -22.46
CA GLN A 93 -3.34 46.62 -22.03
C GLN A 93 -3.04 46.78 -20.52
N GLN A 94 -3.45 45.82 -19.70
CA GLN A 94 -2.87 45.66 -18.36
C GLN A 94 -1.54 44.89 -18.45
N PRO A 95 -0.49 45.27 -17.70
CA PRO A 95 0.72 44.47 -17.57
C PRO A 95 0.40 43.12 -16.89
N GLY A 96 0.24 42.08 -17.71
CA GLY A 96 0.00 40.73 -17.23
C GLY A 96 1.21 40.22 -16.46
N TRP A 97 1.08 40.06 -15.14
CA TRP A 97 2.05 39.31 -14.35
C TRP A 97 2.09 37.87 -14.85
N SER A 98 3.12 37.55 -15.62
CA SER A 98 3.41 36.19 -16.06
C SER A 98 3.73 35.34 -14.84
N ALA A 99 2.74 34.58 -14.37
CA ALA A 99 2.97 33.57 -13.35
C ALA A 99 4.11 32.65 -13.83
N PRO A 100 5.22 32.52 -13.07
CA PRO A 100 6.35 31.73 -13.51
C PRO A 100 5.88 30.29 -13.75
N PRO A 101 6.33 29.62 -14.83
CA PRO A 101 5.81 28.30 -15.20
C PRO A 101 6.17 27.32 -14.09
N GLN A 102 5.20 27.01 -13.22
CA GLN A 102 5.41 26.05 -12.14
C GLN A 102 5.84 24.73 -12.78
N HIS A 103 7.07 24.33 -12.50
CA HIS A 103 7.61 23.05 -12.95
C HIS A 103 6.90 21.96 -12.18
N GLY A 104 5.73 21.56 -12.71
CA GLY A 104 4.84 20.59 -12.12
C GLY A 104 5.51 19.23 -12.09
N TRP A 105 6.19 18.93 -10.99
CA TRP A 105 6.63 17.58 -10.64
C TRP A 105 5.43 16.65 -10.83
N ALA A 106 5.50 15.78 -11.85
CA ALA A 106 4.36 15.00 -12.29
C ALA A 106 3.80 14.19 -11.11
N GLN A 107 2.59 14.55 -10.67
CA GLN A 107 1.93 13.93 -9.52
C GLN A 107 1.93 12.42 -9.70
N PRO A 108 2.58 11.63 -8.81
CA PRO A 108 2.85 10.22 -9.10
C PRO A 108 1.54 9.42 -9.26
N SER A 109 1.25 9.02 -10.50
CA SER A 109 0.01 8.34 -10.84
C SER A 109 -0.10 6.97 -10.16
N GLY A 110 -1.05 6.87 -9.23
CA GLY A 110 -1.34 5.66 -8.47
C GLY A 110 -1.83 5.95 -7.04
N PRO A 111 -2.07 4.90 -6.24
CA PRO A 111 -2.49 5.07 -4.85
C PRO A 111 -1.43 5.76 -3.98
N THR A 112 -1.91 6.53 -3.01
CA THR A 112 -1.13 7.25 -1.99
C THR A 112 -1.55 6.84 -0.58
N THR A 113 -0.79 7.23 0.44
CA THR A 113 -1.25 7.29 1.84
C THR A 113 -2.10 8.55 2.08
N PRO A 114 -2.82 8.66 3.23
CA PRO A 114 -3.68 9.82 3.52
C PRO A 114 -2.95 11.18 3.55
N ASP A 115 -1.64 11.19 3.83
CA ASP A 115 -0.72 12.33 3.76
C ASP A 115 -0.05 12.50 2.39
N GLY A 116 -0.54 11.81 1.35
CA GLY A 116 -0.11 11.99 -0.04
C GLY A 116 1.13 11.20 -0.48
N GLN A 117 1.81 10.43 0.38
CA GLN A 117 3.01 9.71 -0.02
C GLN A 117 2.67 8.58 -1.03
N PRO A 118 3.31 8.55 -2.22
CA PRO A 118 3.00 7.56 -3.26
C PRO A 118 3.45 6.16 -2.88
N LEU A 119 2.56 5.18 -3.11
CA LEU A 119 2.87 3.77 -2.89
C LEU A 119 3.89 3.23 -3.92
N ALA A 120 4.63 2.20 -3.51
CA ALA A 120 5.52 1.47 -4.42
C ALA A 120 4.74 0.79 -5.55
N SER A 121 5.38 0.62 -6.72
CA SER A 121 4.79 -0.20 -7.78
C SER A 121 4.85 -1.68 -7.44
N TYR A 122 3.96 -2.49 -8.02
CA TYR A 122 4.01 -3.94 -7.87
C TYR A 122 5.36 -4.52 -8.32
N GLY A 123 5.87 -4.09 -9.48
CA GLY A 123 7.19 -4.49 -9.98
C GLY A 123 8.35 -4.11 -9.04
N GLN A 124 8.31 -2.92 -8.41
CA GLN A 124 9.31 -2.56 -7.38
C GLN A 124 9.25 -3.50 -6.17
N ARG A 125 8.06 -3.94 -5.76
CA ARG A 125 7.92 -4.91 -4.66
C ARG A 125 8.46 -6.29 -5.01
N VAL A 126 8.15 -6.79 -6.21
CA VAL A 126 8.62 -8.09 -6.71
C VAL A 126 10.15 -8.09 -6.88
N LEU A 127 10.71 -7.06 -7.51
CA LEU A 127 12.17 -6.97 -7.69
C LEU A 127 12.92 -6.82 -6.34
N ALA A 128 12.36 -6.06 -5.39
CA ALA A 128 12.92 -6.01 -4.03
C ALA A 128 12.88 -7.39 -3.35
N PHE A 129 11.77 -8.14 -3.49
CA PHE A 129 11.66 -9.50 -2.98
C PHE A 129 12.69 -10.44 -3.63
N VAL A 130 12.93 -10.36 -4.94
CA VAL A 130 13.97 -11.18 -5.61
C VAL A 130 15.36 -10.86 -5.08
N ILE A 131 15.70 -9.59 -4.88
CA ILE A 131 17.00 -9.19 -4.29
C ILE A 131 17.12 -9.68 -2.83
N ASP A 132 16.08 -9.50 -2.02
CA ASP A 132 16.03 -9.98 -0.63
C ASP A 132 16.11 -11.52 -0.55
N PHE A 133 15.51 -12.24 -1.51
CA PHE A 133 15.52 -13.70 -1.62
C PHE A 133 16.90 -14.24 -2.01
N ILE A 134 17.57 -13.62 -2.99
CA ILE A 134 18.96 -13.99 -3.36
C ILE A 134 19.88 -13.76 -2.16
N ALA A 135 19.81 -12.59 -1.52
CA ALA A 135 20.64 -12.27 -0.37
C ALA A 135 20.42 -13.22 0.81
N THR A 136 19.16 -13.54 1.15
CA THR A 136 18.87 -14.49 2.24
C THR A 136 19.18 -15.94 1.90
N SER A 137 19.06 -16.35 0.62
CA SER A 137 19.48 -17.67 0.15
C SER A 137 21.00 -17.85 0.19
N VAL A 138 21.79 -16.84 -0.18
CA VAL A 138 23.25 -16.89 -0.06
C VAL A 138 23.68 -16.99 1.40
N ILE A 139 23.08 -16.20 2.30
CA ILE A 139 23.37 -16.26 3.75
C ILE A 139 23.01 -17.66 4.30
N ALA A 140 21.83 -18.19 3.99
CA ALA A 140 21.41 -19.52 4.42
C ALA A 140 22.29 -20.64 3.85
N GLY A 141 22.72 -20.52 2.59
CA GLY A 141 23.61 -21.45 1.93
C GLY A 141 25.00 -21.50 2.58
N VAL A 142 25.59 -20.34 2.88
CA VAL A 142 26.88 -20.27 3.59
C VAL A 142 26.76 -20.82 5.02
N LEU A 143 25.70 -20.48 5.76
CA LEU A 143 25.51 -20.94 7.14
C LEU A 143 25.14 -22.42 7.25
N SER A 144 24.67 -23.06 6.18
CA SER A 144 24.37 -24.50 6.13
C SER A 144 25.49 -25.36 5.52
N LEU A 145 26.64 -24.77 5.17
CA LEU A 145 27.78 -25.52 4.62
C LEU A 145 28.18 -26.77 5.43
N PRO A 146 28.24 -26.76 6.79
CA PRO A 146 28.56 -27.97 7.56
C PRO A 146 27.57 -29.11 7.32
N VAL A 147 26.29 -28.80 7.15
CA VAL A 147 25.21 -29.79 6.90
C VAL A 147 25.24 -30.25 5.43
N GLN A 148 25.55 -29.36 4.49
CA GLN A 148 25.71 -29.72 3.09
C GLN A 148 26.92 -30.66 2.87
N LEU A 149 27.99 -30.50 3.65
CA LEU A 149 29.13 -31.43 3.63
C LEU A 149 28.75 -32.81 4.17
N GLN A 150 27.99 -32.88 5.27
CA GLN A 150 27.46 -34.15 5.78
C GLN A 150 26.60 -34.87 4.73
N VAL A 151 25.62 -34.16 4.13
CA VAL A 151 24.76 -34.70 3.05
C VAL A 151 25.58 -35.15 1.83
N ARG A 152 26.62 -34.40 1.44
CA ARG A 152 27.54 -34.80 0.36
C ARG A 152 28.27 -36.11 0.68
N ASP A 153 28.77 -36.23 1.90
CA ASP A 153 29.60 -37.36 2.31
C ASP A 153 28.74 -38.63 2.46
N ASP A 154 27.49 -38.53 2.93
CA ASP A 154 26.50 -39.62 2.89
C ASP A 154 26.28 -40.17 1.47
N ILE A 155 26.11 -39.27 0.49
CA ILE A 155 25.83 -39.61 -0.91
C ILE A 155 27.06 -40.18 -1.64
N SER A 156 28.28 -39.82 -1.20
CA SER A 156 29.55 -40.17 -1.88
C SER A 156 29.68 -41.67 -2.19
N SER A 157 29.38 -42.52 -1.20
CA SER A 157 29.39 -43.99 -1.33
C SER A 157 28.50 -44.53 -2.45
N THR A 158 27.39 -43.85 -2.75
CA THR A 158 26.45 -44.25 -3.81
C THR A 158 26.89 -43.72 -5.18
N LEU A 159 27.58 -42.58 -5.23
CA LEU A 159 28.20 -42.05 -6.46
C LEU A 159 29.36 -42.94 -6.92
N ASP A 160 30.20 -43.41 -6.00
CA ASP A 160 31.28 -44.37 -6.31
C ASP A 160 30.70 -45.70 -6.85
N GLY A 161 29.52 -46.11 -6.36
CA GLY A 161 28.74 -47.23 -6.91
C GLY A 161 28.28 -47.02 -8.36
N VAL A 162 27.99 -45.79 -8.79
CA VAL A 162 27.71 -45.52 -10.21
C VAL A 162 28.98 -45.58 -11.05
N ALA A 163 30.11 -45.11 -10.51
CA ALA A 163 31.40 -45.15 -11.22
C ALA A 163 31.94 -46.57 -11.42
N ASN A 164 31.64 -47.51 -10.51
CA ASN A 164 32.04 -48.91 -10.61
C ASN A 164 30.95 -49.86 -11.19
N GLY A 165 29.74 -49.36 -11.42
CA GLY A 165 28.61 -50.11 -11.99
C GLY A 165 27.76 -50.89 -10.99
N SER A 166 27.97 -50.76 -9.68
CA SER A 166 27.15 -51.40 -8.63
C SER A 166 25.90 -50.61 -8.22
N ALA A 167 25.69 -49.40 -8.73
CA ALA A 167 24.53 -48.55 -8.44
C ALA A 167 24.06 -47.76 -9.67
N THR A 168 22.84 -47.26 -9.64
CA THR A 168 22.22 -46.47 -10.70
C THR A 168 22.04 -45.00 -10.33
N LEU A 169 21.73 -44.15 -11.32
CA LEU A 169 21.35 -42.75 -11.08
C LEU A 169 20.08 -42.63 -10.20
N SER A 170 19.19 -43.63 -10.23
CA SER A 170 18.01 -43.70 -9.36
C SER A 170 18.41 -43.92 -7.90
N ASP A 171 19.44 -44.73 -7.65
CA ASP A 171 19.96 -44.98 -6.30
C ASP A 171 20.63 -43.73 -5.74
N VAL A 172 21.41 -43.01 -6.56
CA VAL A 172 21.96 -41.69 -6.19
C VAL A 172 20.86 -40.69 -5.87
N PHE A 173 19.78 -40.64 -6.65
CA PHE A 173 18.63 -39.77 -6.36
C PHE A 173 17.94 -40.15 -5.04
N ASN A 174 17.72 -41.45 -4.80
CA ASN A 174 17.13 -41.96 -3.55
C ASN A 174 18.01 -41.67 -2.33
N ALA A 175 19.33 -41.86 -2.45
CA ALA A 175 20.31 -41.52 -1.41
C ALA A 175 20.32 -40.01 -1.13
N ALA A 176 20.31 -39.17 -2.16
CA ALA A 176 20.26 -37.71 -2.02
C ALA A 176 18.95 -37.23 -1.37
N MET A 177 17.81 -37.78 -1.77
CA MET A 177 16.51 -37.51 -1.15
C MET A 177 16.50 -37.93 0.32
N ARG A 178 17.05 -39.10 0.65
CA ARG A 178 17.15 -39.58 2.03
C ARG A 178 18.08 -38.71 2.89
N ALA A 179 19.32 -38.46 2.46
CA ALA A 179 20.27 -37.64 3.20
C ALA A 179 19.73 -36.20 3.41
N THR A 180 19.01 -35.66 2.42
CA THR A 180 18.31 -34.36 2.54
C THR A 180 17.16 -34.43 3.54
N ALA A 181 16.39 -35.53 3.58
CA ALA A 181 15.30 -35.73 4.53
C ALA A 181 15.81 -35.88 5.98
N ASP A 182 16.85 -36.70 6.18
CA ASP A 182 17.49 -36.90 7.48
C ASP A 182 18.03 -35.57 8.07
N HIS A 183 18.41 -34.61 7.21
CA HIS A 183 18.88 -33.26 7.59
C HIS A 183 17.85 -32.12 7.41
N VAL A 184 16.60 -32.39 7.00
CA VAL A 184 15.64 -31.36 6.54
C VAL A 184 15.31 -30.33 7.61
N VAL A 185 15.28 -30.74 8.88
CA VAL A 185 14.99 -29.88 10.03
C VAL A 185 16.11 -28.85 10.22
N ALA A 186 17.37 -29.29 10.17
CA ALA A 186 18.52 -28.40 10.32
C ALA A 186 18.60 -27.37 9.17
N LEU A 187 18.49 -27.85 7.92
CA LEU A 187 18.49 -27.00 6.73
C LEU A 187 17.36 -25.96 6.76
N THR A 188 16.14 -26.39 7.11
CA THR A 188 14.98 -25.50 7.21
C THR A 188 15.13 -24.48 8.32
N LEU A 189 15.59 -24.88 9.51
CA LEU A 189 15.79 -23.96 10.64
C LEU A 189 16.91 -22.94 10.37
N ILE A 190 18.02 -23.33 9.73
CA ILE A 190 19.09 -22.41 9.31
C ILE A 190 18.55 -21.37 8.31
N ALA A 191 17.82 -21.81 7.28
CA ALA A 191 17.20 -20.91 6.30
C ALA A 191 16.15 -19.99 6.93
N LEU A 192 15.32 -20.52 7.82
CA LEU A 192 14.28 -19.77 8.52
C LEU A 192 14.89 -18.70 9.45
N ALA A 193 15.88 -19.08 10.28
CA ALA A 193 16.59 -18.18 11.17
C ALA A 193 17.32 -17.07 10.41
N SER A 194 18.05 -17.43 9.34
CA SER A 194 18.74 -16.47 8.45
C SER A 194 17.76 -15.45 7.87
N SER A 195 16.64 -15.94 7.33
CA SER A 195 15.61 -15.11 6.71
C SER A 195 14.85 -14.24 7.72
N VAL A 196 14.57 -14.74 8.93
CA VAL A 196 13.97 -13.98 10.04
C VAL A 196 14.91 -12.88 10.53
N LEU A 197 16.17 -13.22 10.85
CA LEU A 197 17.15 -12.28 11.38
C LEU A 197 17.40 -11.14 10.40
N TYR A 198 17.63 -11.44 9.12
CA TYR A 198 17.75 -10.46 8.05
C TYR A 198 16.55 -9.51 8.00
N HIS A 199 15.33 -10.04 7.90
CA HIS A 199 14.13 -9.21 7.76
C HIS A 199 13.84 -8.38 9.01
N VAL A 200 14.00 -8.95 10.21
CA VAL A 200 13.70 -8.25 11.47
C VAL A 200 14.74 -7.17 11.76
N LEU A 201 16.05 -7.43 11.58
CA LEU A 201 17.11 -6.42 11.76
C LEU A 201 16.94 -5.25 10.79
N PHE A 202 16.86 -5.53 9.48
CA PHE A 202 16.81 -4.45 8.49
C PHE A 202 15.50 -3.64 8.56
N VAL A 203 14.34 -4.27 8.78
CA VAL A 203 13.08 -3.52 8.96
C VAL A 203 13.03 -2.81 10.32
N GLY A 204 13.61 -3.38 11.37
CA GLY A 204 13.74 -2.74 12.68
C GLY A 204 14.56 -1.45 12.64
N PHE A 205 15.79 -1.51 12.11
CA PHE A 205 16.70 -0.37 12.04
C PHE A 205 16.36 0.63 10.92
N PHE A 206 16.05 0.17 9.71
CA PHE A 206 15.92 1.03 8.53
C PHE A 206 14.49 1.19 8.02
N SER A 207 13.56 0.34 8.48
CA SER A 207 12.20 0.22 7.91
C SER A 207 12.21 -0.14 6.40
N ALA A 208 13.28 -0.77 5.94
CA ALA A 208 13.43 -1.31 4.60
C ALA A 208 14.48 -2.44 4.65
N THR A 209 14.28 -3.51 3.89
CA THR A 209 15.30 -4.52 3.62
C THR A 209 16.26 -4.05 2.52
N PRO A 210 17.46 -4.64 2.34
CA PRO A 210 18.42 -4.23 1.31
C PRO A 210 17.85 -4.14 -0.11
N GLY A 211 17.02 -5.10 -0.56
CA GLY A 211 16.35 -5.01 -1.87
C GLY A 211 15.37 -3.84 -1.97
N LYS A 212 14.70 -3.48 -0.87
CA LYS A 212 13.83 -2.29 -0.79
C LYS A 212 14.64 -0.99 -0.79
N MET A 213 15.77 -0.96 -0.07
CA MET A 213 16.69 0.18 -0.05
C MET A 213 17.34 0.43 -1.41
N ALA A 214 17.71 -0.62 -2.14
CA ALA A 214 18.27 -0.53 -3.49
C ALA A 214 17.27 0.09 -4.50
N LEU A 215 15.98 -0.25 -4.39
CA LEU A 215 14.92 0.29 -5.26
C LEU A 215 14.27 1.58 -4.74
N GLY A 216 14.84 2.20 -3.70
CA GLY A 216 14.38 3.47 -3.15
C GLY A 216 12.96 3.42 -2.55
N ILE A 217 12.55 2.27 -2.01
CA ILE A 217 11.25 2.06 -1.36
C ILE A 217 11.40 1.72 0.13
N SER A 218 10.39 2.04 0.93
CA SER A 218 10.41 1.78 2.38
C SER A 218 9.03 1.42 2.94
N ILE A 219 9.04 0.79 4.12
CA ILE A 219 7.84 0.37 4.85
C ILE A 219 7.50 1.46 5.86
N ARG A 220 6.22 1.88 5.90
CA ARG A 220 5.70 2.80 6.92
C ARG A 220 4.34 2.34 7.43
N ARG A 221 3.86 2.97 8.50
CA ARG A 221 2.44 2.97 8.84
C ARG A 221 1.72 3.85 7.80
N PRO A 222 0.53 3.49 7.31
CA PRO A 222 -0.19 4.37 6.40
C PRO A 222 -0.55 5.70 7.08
N GLU A 223 -0.95 5.66 8.35
CA GLU A 223 -1.55 6.79 9.09
C GLU A 223 -0.50 7.72 9.74
N ALA A 224 0.79 7.32 9.78
CA ALA A 224 1.86 8.12 10.36
C ALA A 224 3.20 7.95 9.60
N PRO A 225 3.94 9.04 9.33
CA PRO A 225 5.24 8.98 8.69
C PRO A 225 6.34 8.41 9.61
N GLY A 226 7.49 8.08 9.03
CA GLY A 226 8.69 7.64 9.76
C GLY A 226 8.79 6.13 10.02
N ARG A 227 9.84 5.76 10.75
CA ARG A 227 10.24 4.36 10.98
C ARG A 227 9.23 3.56 11.81
N VAL A 228 9.02 2.29 11.42
CA VAL A 228 7.99 1.42 12.00
C VAL A 228 8.38 0.74 13.31
N GLY A 229 9.67 0.48 13.51
CA GLY A 229 10.25 -0.13 14.72
C GLY A 229 10.08 -1.66 14.83
N TRP A 230 10.76 -2.23 15.84
CA TRP A 230 10.93 -3.67 16.04
C TRP A 230 9.64 -4.49 16.09
N ALA A 231 8.63 -4.04 16.84
CA ALA A 231 7.37 -4.78 16.97
C ALA A 231 6.66 -4.99 15.62
N ILE A 232 6.75 -4.02 14.70
CA ILE A 232 6.20 -4.16 13.34
C ILE A 232 7.12 -5.00 12.45
N ALA A 233 8.45 -4.91 12.61
CA ALA A 233 9.39 -5.78 11.90
C ALA A 233 9.12 -7.26 12.20
N VAL A 234 8.92 -7.62 13.48
CA VAL A 234 8.52 -8.96 13.90
C VAL A 234 7.12 -9.31 13.39
N ARG A 235 6.10 -8.46 13.62
CA ARG A 235 4.70 -8.72 13.21
C ARG A 235 4.54 -8.92 11.70
N ARG A 236 5.30 -8.19 10.87
CA ARG A 236 5.37 -8.44 9.41
C ARG A 236 6.02 -9.78 9.07
N ARG A 237 6.97 -10.26 9.89
CA ARG A 237 7.68 -11.50 9.61
C ARG A 237 6.93 -12.76 10.06
N LEU A 238 6.06 -12.67 11.07
CA LEU A 238 5.31 -13.81 11.64
C LEU A 238 4.61 -14.68 10.59
N LEU A 239 3.83 -14.10 9.67
CA LEU A 239 3.09 -14.87 8.64
C LEU A 239 4.04 -15.73 7.80
N GLN A 240 5.14 -15.13 7.31
CA GLN A 240 6.12 -15.81 6.47
C GLN A 240 6.94 -16.84 7.26
N THR A 241 7.11 -16.64 8.57
CA THR A 241 7.76 -17.63 9.45
C THR A 241 6.85 -18.84 9.69
N ILE A 242 5.56 -18.62 9.94
CA ILE A 242 4.56 -19.70 10.12
C ILE A 242 4.43 -20.52 8.84
N LEU A 243 4.29 -19.86 7.68
CA LEU A 243 4.30 -20.53 6.38
C LEU A 243 5.62 -21.29 6.15
N GLY A 244 6.76 -20.69 6.52
CA GLY A 244 8.08 -21.31 6.38
C GLY A 244 8.30 -22.56 7.25
N LEU A 245 7.55 -22.74 8.34
CA LEU A 245 7.59 -23.96 9.16
C LEU A 245 6.84 -25.14 8.51
N LEU A 246 5.88 -24.90 7.62
CA LEU A 246 5.16 -25.96 6.91
C LEU A 246 6.10 -26.84 6.06
N ARG A 247 7.22 -26.26 5.62
CA ARG A 247 8.28 -26.92 4.84
C ARG A 247 8.98 -28.08 5.56
N LEU A 248 8.81 -28.19 6.89
CA LEU A 248 9.26 -29.33 7.68
C LEU A 248 8.47 -30.62 7.38
N SER A 249 7.33 -30.53 6.69
CA SER A 249 6.55 -31.68 6.24
C SER A 249 6.37 -31.64 4.72
N PRO A 250 6.82 -32.65 3.96
CA PRO A 250 6.61 -32.72 2.51
C PRO A 250 5.13 -32.62 2.09
N ALA A 251 4.21 -33.09 2.92
CA ALA A 251 2.77 -32.99 2.68
C ALA A 251 2.20 -31.57 2.86
N LEU A 252 2.94 -30.66 3.50
CA LEU A 252 2.53 -29.27 3.76
C LEU A 252 3.33 -28.22 2.99
N ASP A 253 4.43 -28.58 2.31
CA ASP A 253 5.22 -27.64 1.50
C ASP A 253 4.41 -27.04 0.33
N ILE A 254 3.43 -27.78 -0.22
CA ILE A 254 2.45 -27.23 -1.18
C ILE A 254 1.62 -26.07 -0.59
N LEU A 255 1.33 -26.12 0.72
CA LEU A 255 0.59 -25.06 1.42
C LEU A 255 1.49 -23.86 1.74
N TYR A 256 2.79 -24.10 1.97
CA TYR A 256 3.82 -23.04 1.98
C TYR A 256 3.91 -22.33 0.63
N LEU A 257 3.97 -23.09 -0.48
CA LEU A 257 4.03 -22.55 -1.85
C LEU A 257 2.81 -21.67 -2.14
N LEU A 258 1.59 -22.19 -1.93
CA LEU A 258 0.35 -21.46 -2.16
C LEU A 258 0.23 -20.22 -1.27
N GLY A 259 0.53 -20.32 0.03
CA GLY A 259 0.50 -19.19 0.95
C GLY A 259 1.52 -18.10 0.60
N SER A 260 2.71 -18.49 0.15
CA SER A 260 3.77 -17.55 -0.28
C SER A 260 3.45 -16.89 -1.61
N ALA A 261 2.88 -17.63 -2.56
CA ALA A 261 2.39 -17.08 -3.82
C ALA A 261 1.26 -16.06 -3.58
N LEU A 262 0.30 -16.38 -2.71
CA LEU A 262 -0.76 -15.45 -2.33
C LEU A 262 -0.20 -14.18 -1.66
N ASP A 263 0.74 -14.30 -0.72
CA ASP A 263 1.39 -13.13 -0.08
C ASP A 263 2.15 -12.23 -1.09
N LEU A 264 2.82 -12.84 -2.08
CA LEU A 264 3.56 -12.12 -3.12
C LEU A 264 2.66 -11.45 -4.16
N LEU A 265 1.58 -12.12 -4.59
CA LEU A 265 0.69 -11.67 -5.66
C LEU A 265 -0.35 -10.63 -5.19
N TRP A 266 -0.81 -10.70 -3.94
CA TRP A 266 -1.86 -9.81 -3.38
C TRP A 266 -1.71 -8.30 -3.68
N PRO A 267 -0.50 -7.70 -3.64
CA PRO A 267 -0.30 -6.28 -3.93
C PRO A 267 -0.61 -5.85 -5.37
N ALA A 268 -0.84 -6.79 -6.29
CA ALA A 268 -1.18 -6.49 -7.68
C ALA A 268 -2.62 -5.98 -7.86
N TRP A 269 -3.57 -6.49 -7.05
CA TRP A 269 -4.99 -6.11 -7.07
C TRP A 269 -5.47 -5.38 -5.81
N ASP A 270 -4.69 -5.39 -4.72
CA ASP A 270 -5.06 -4.69 -3.49
C ASP A 270 -5.10 -3.14 -3.69
N PRO A 271 -6.19 -2.44 -3.31
CA PRO A 271 -6.30 -0.99 -3.45
C PRO A 271 -5.20 -0.20 -2.71
N ARG A 272 -4.70 -0.73 -1.58
CA ARG A 272 -3.59 -0.15 -0.80
C ARG A 272 -2.23 -0.80 -1.13
N ARG A 273 -2.15 -1.61 -2.19
CA ARG A 273 -0.95 -2.34 -2.64
C ARG A 273 -0.21 -3.07 -1.51
N GLN A 274 -0.96 -3.63 -0.57
CA GLN A 274 -0.44 -4.38 0.58
C GLN A 274 -0.31 -5.87 0.24
N ALA A 275 0.74 -6.52 0.76
CA ALA A 275 0.78 -7.98 0.84
C ALA A 275 -0.01 -8.48 2.06
N LEU A 276 -0.24 -9.79 2.16
CA LEU A 276 -0.91 -10.37 3.33
C LEU A 276 -0.12 -10.07 4.62
N HIS A 277 1.21 -10.18 4.58
CA HIS A 277 2.07 -9.83 5.71
C HIS A 277 2.09 -8.33 6.06
N ASP A 278 1.83 -7.44 5.09
CA ASP A 278 1.68 -6.00 5.35
C ASP A 278 0.35 -5.70 6.04
N LYS A 279 -0.73 -6.37 5.62
CA LYS A 279 -2.07 -6.27 6.24
C LYS A 279 -2.05 -6.80 7.67
N VAL A 280 -1.48 -7.99 7.88
CA VAL A 280 -1.26 -8.59 9.20
C VAL A 280 -0.57 -7.61 10.16
N ALA A 281 0.31 -6.73 9.66
CA ALA A 281 1.07 -5.78 10.47
C ALA A 281 0.57 -4.31 10.45
N GLY A 282 -0.46 -3.96 9.67
CA GLY A 282 -0.92 -2.57 9.53
C GLY A 282 0.09 -1.65 8.85
N THR A 283 0.72 -2.11 7.76
CA THR A 283 1.77 -1.36 7.03
C THR A 283 1.49 -1.19 5.54
N VAL A 284 2.19 -0.25 4.91
CA VAL A 284 2.25 -0.07 3.45
C VAL A 284 3.71 0.14 3.01
N VAL A 285 3.98 -0.13 1.74
CA VAL A 285 5.28 0.11 1.12
C VAL A 285 5.17 1.35 0.20
N VAL A 286 5.98 2.37 0.47
CA VAL A 286 6.00 3.65 -0.24
C VAL A 286 7.29 3.86 -1.01
N ARG A 287 7.26 4.80 -1.97
CA ARG A 287 8.48 5.33 -2.60
C ARG A 287 9.18 6.29 -1.63
N GLY A 288 10.49 6.42 -1.78
CA GLY A 288 11.35 7.18 -0.87
C GLY A 288 11.85 6.35 0.32
N ARG A 289 12.91 6.85 0.97
CA ARG A 289 13.46 6.30 2.22
C ARG A 289 12.61 6.77 3.40
N ALA A 290 12.39 5.90 4.39
CA ALA A 290 11.68 6.29 5.61
C ALA A 290 12.48 7.39 6.35
N PRO A 291 11.86 8.53 6.70
CA PRO A 291 12.57 9.58 7.42
C PRO A 291 13.01 9.07 8.80
N ARG A 292 14.15 9.60 9.27
CA ARG A 292 14.58 9.39 10.64
C ARG A 292 13.54 10.03 11.59
N ARG A 293 13.37 9.41 12.76
CA ARG A 293 12.77 10.07 13.91
C ARG A 293 13.84 10.89 14.60
#